data_AF-A0A9E0DNB6-F1
#
_entry.id   AF-A0A9E0DNB6-F1
#
_cell.length_a   1.000
_cell.length_b   1.000
_cell.length_c   1.000
_cell.angle_alpha   90.00
_cell.angle_beta   90.00
_cell.angle_gamma   90.00
#
_symmetry.space_group_name_H-M   'P 1'
#
loop_
_entity.id
_entity.type
_entity.pdbx_description
1 polymer ?
#
loop_
_entity_poly.entity_id
_entity_poly.type
_entity_poly.pdbx_seq_one_letter_code
_entity_poly.pdbx_strand_id
1 'polypeptide(L)' 'MVRVAIIGASGYTGVEAIEILLRHPEAELTYLTALPEECGPAAEIFGQLRGRLDMPIEPLDMNKLQQ' A
#
# COMPACT_ATOMS: atom_id res chain seq x y z
N MET A 1 6.06 1.81 -16.39
CA MET A 1 5.87 1.89 -14.94
C MET A 1 6.15 0.53 -14.32
N VAL A 2 6.95 0.50 -13.26
CA VAL A 2 7.23 -0.67 -12.42
C VAL A 2 6.06 -0.85 -11.46
N ARG A 3 5.47 -2.05 -11.44
CA ARG A 3 4.38 -2.39 -10.53
C ARG A 3 4.95 -2.80 -9.19
N VAL A 4 4.50 -2.17 -8.12
CA VAL A 4 5.05 -2.34 -6.77
C VAL A 4 3.98 -2.87 -5.83
N ALA A 5 4.34 -3.89 -5.07
CA ALA A 5 3.59 -4.37 -3.92
C ALA A 5 4.38 -4.11 -2.64
N ILE A 6 3.70 -3.76 -1.55
CA ILE A 6 4.32 -3.56 -0.23
C ILE A 6 3.73 -4.58 0.74
N ILE A 7 4.60 -5.46 1.25
CA ILE A 7 4.28 -6.42 2.31
C ILE A 7 4.66 -5.77 3.65
N GLY A 8 3.68 -5.59 4.54
CA GLY A 8 3.85 -4.82 5.78
C GLY A 8 3.54 -3.32 5.62
N ALA A 9 2.57 -3.00 4.77
CA ALA A 9 2.18 -1.62 4.45
C ALA A 9 1.57 -0.85 5.64
N SER A 10 1.07 -1.55 6.66
CA SER A 10 0.57 -0.99 7.93
C SER A 10 1.68 -0.47 8.85
N GLY A 11 2.94 -0.81 8.59
CA GLY A 11 4.08 -0.29 9.36
C GLY A 11 4.42 1.15 9.00
N TYR A 12 5.09 1.86 9.91
CA TYR A 12 5.50 3.25 9.66
C TYR A 12 6.48 3.40 8.48
N THR A 13 7.34 2.39 8.24
CA THR A 13 8.17 2.36 7.03
C THR A 13 7.34 2.11 5.77
N GLY A 14 6.23 1.39 5.89
CA GLY A 14 5.27 1.14 4.81
C GLY A 14 4.64 2.44 4.31
N VAL A 15 4.13 3.30 5.20
CA VAL A 15 3.53 4.59 4.81
C VAL A 15 4.56 5.54 4.19
N GLU A 16 5.80 5.57 4.68
CA GLU A 16 6.86 6.37 4.06
C GLU A 16 7.23 5.86 2.66
N ALA A 17 7.27 4.54 2.46
CA ALA A 17 7.47 3.96 1.13
C ALA A 17 6.31 4.31 0.18
N ILE A 18 5.07 4.27 0.66
CA ILE A 18 3.88 4.71 -0.09
C ILE A 18 4.00 6.18 -0.49
N GLU A 19 4.36 7.05 0.45
CA GLU A 19 4.55 8.50 0.22
C GLU A 19 5.56 8.80 -0.89
N ILE A 20 6.68 8.08 -0.89
CA ILE A 20 7.73 8.19 -1.91
C ILE A 20 7.21 7.69 -3.26
N LEU A 21 6.60 6.50 -3.30
CA LEU A 21 6.17 5.85 -4.54
C LEU A 21 5.00 6.59 -5.21
N LEU A 22 4.10 7.22 -4.46
CA LEU A 22 3.03 8.07 -5.01
C LEU A 22 3.55 9.28 -5.80
N ARG A 23 4.80 9.68 -5.59
CA ARG A 23 5.45 10.79 -6.31
C ARG A 23 6.40 10.31 -7.41
N HIS A 24 6.58 9.00 -7.55
CA HIS A 24 7.56 8.43 -8.48
C HIS A 24 6.94 8.23 -9.86
N PRO A 25 7.44 8.89 -10.93
CA PRO A 25 6.78 8.91 -12.24
C PRO A 25 6.79 7.54 -12.95
N GLU A 26 7.68 6.64 -12.56
CA GLU A 26 7.82 5.32 -13.19
C GLU A 26 7.41 4.18 -12.27
N ALA A 27 6.74 4.43 -11.13
CA ALA A 27 6.28 3.37 -10.24
C ALA A 27 4.77 3.48 -10.00
N GLU A 28 4.12 2.33 -9.85
CA GLU A 28 2.69 2.25 -9.57
C GLU A 28 2.47 1.28 -8.40
N LEU A 29 1.83 1.76 -7.34
CA LEU A 29 1.40 0.92 -6.23
C LEU A 29 0.20 0.08 -6.67
N THR A 30 0.36 -1.23 -6.61
CA THR A 30 -0.67 -2.18 -7.10
C THR A 30 -1.19 -3.10 -6.02
N TYR A 31 -0.48 -3.24 -4.90
CA TYR A 31 -0.93 -4.05 -3.78
C TYR A 31 -0.29 -3.64 -2.45
N LEU A 32 -1.10 -3.51 -1.40
CA LEU A 32 -0.65 -3.23 -0.04
C LEU A 32 -1.14 -4.34 0.89
N THR A 33 -0.24 -4.91 1.67
CA THR A 33 -0.60 -6.01 2.56
C THR A 33 -0.14 -5.81 3.99
N ALA A 34 -0.89 -6.38 4.93
CA ALA A 34 -0.55 -6.39 6.35
C ALA A 34 -1.09 -7.66 7.03
N LEU A 35 -0.92 -7.76 8.36
CA LEU A 35 -1.65 -8.75 9.14
C LEU A 35 -3.16 -8.45 9.11
N PRO A 36 -4.05 -9.46 9.18
CA PRO A 36 -5.49 -9.27 9.04
C PRO A 36 -6.09 -8.20 9.99
N GLU A 37 -5.59 -8.12 11.22
CA GLU A 37 -6.02 -7.15 12.24
C GLU A 37 -5.58 -5.70 11.96
N GLU A 38 -4.64 -5.50 11.03
CA GLU A 38 -4.13 -4.18 10.62
C GLU A 38 -4.67 -3.76 9.24
N CYS A 39 -5.53 -4.56 8.64
CA CYS A 39 -6.10 -4.30 7.32
C CYS A 39 -7.25 -3.28 7.37
N GLY A 40 -7.49 -2.62 6.25
CA GLY A 40 -8.52 -1.59 6.12
C GLY A 40 -8.17 -0.55 5.06
N PRO A 41 -9.01 0.47 4.86
CA PRO A 41 -8.70 1.57 3.95
C PRO A 41 -7.40 2.26 4.39
N ALA A 42 -6.43 2.41 3.47
CA ALA A 42 -5.13 3.00 3.82
C ALA A 42 -5.28 4.42 4.40
N ALA A 43 -6.28 5.17 3.95
CA ALA A 43 -6.60 6.52 4.43
C ALA A 43 -7.29 6.57 5.82
N GLU A 44 -7.80 5.44 6.32
CA GLU A 44 -8.30 5.32 7.71
C GLU A 44 -7.17 4.99 8.68
N ILE A 45 -6.24 4.12 8.25
CA ILE A 45 -5.04 3.75 9.00
C ILE A 45 -4.06 4.93 9.06
N PHE A 46 -3.81 5.57 7.92
CA PHE A 46 -2.93 6.73 7.78
C PHE A 46 -3.67 7.93 7.19
N GLY A 47 -4.13 8.84 8.06
CA GLY A 47 -4.91 10.01 7.64
C GLY A 47 -4.21 10.92 6.60
N GLN A 48 -2.88 10.90 6.54
CA GLN A 48 -2.08 11.66 5.56
C GLN A 48 -2.23 11.16 4.11
N LEU A 49 -2.79 9.95 3.92
CA LEU A 49 -3.06 9.38 2.60
C LEU A 49 -4.44 9.75 2.05
N ARG A 50 -5.30 10.43 2.84
CA ARG A 50 -6.63 10.87 2.39
C ARG A 50 -6.55 11.76 1.14
N GLY A 51 -7.32 11.40 0.12
CA GLY A 51 -7.34 12.10 -1.17
C GLY A 51 -6.06 11.93 -2.00
N ARG A 52 -5.11 11.11 -1.54
CA ARG A 52 -3.87 10.78 -2.25
C ARG A 52 -3.80 9.31 -2.67
N LEU A 53 -4.46 8.42 -1.93
CA LEU A 53 -4.51 6.99 -2.20
C LEU A 53 -5.82 6.37 -1.70
N ASP A 54 -6.55 5.71 -2.60
CA ASP A 54 -7.82 5.04 -2.30
C ASP A 54 -7.68 3.51 -2.14
N MET A 55 -6.46 2.97 -2.32
CA MET A 55 -6.21 1.53 -2.23
C MET A 55 -6.29 1.02 -0.77
N PRO A 56 -6.96 -0.11 -0.51
CA PRO A 56 -6.96 -0.72 0.83
C PRO A 56 -5.65 -1.46 1.13
N ILE A 57 -5.40 -1.67 2.42
CA ILE A 57 -4.43 -2.65 2.91
C ILE A 57 -5.21 -3.95 3.18
N GLU A 58 -4.77 -5.05 2.56
CA GLU A 58 -5.46 -6.35 2.62
C GLU A 58 -4.54 -7.45 3.18
N PRO A 59 -5.08 -8.60 3.62
CA PRO A 59 -4.24 -9.75 3.97
C PRO A 59 -3.43 -10.23 2.77
N LEU A 60 -2.20 -10.67 3.00
CA LEU A 60 -1.33 -11.18 1.93
C LEU A 60 -2.01 -12.35 1.17
N ASP A 61 -2.11 -12.20 -0.15
CA ASP A 61 -2.59 -13.23 -1.08
C ASP A 61 -1.56 -13.40 -2.19
N MET A 62 -0.96 -14.59 -2.26
CA MET A 62 0.09 -14.90 -3.22
C MET A 62 -0.42 -14.89 -4.67
N ASN A 63 -1.72 -15.11 -4.90
CA ASN A 63 -2.28 -15.08 -6.25
C ASN A 63 -2.35 -13.66 -6.82
N LYS A 64 -2.54 -12.65 -5.95
CA LYS A 64 -2.53 -11.24 -6.34
C LYS A 64 -1.12 -10.72 -6.67
N LEU A 65 -0.07 -11.30 -6.07
CA LEU A 65 1.32 -10.91 -6.32
C LEU A 65 1.87 -11.37 -7.68
N GLN A 66 1.28 -12.39 -8.29
CA GLN A 66 1.75 -12.96 -9.56
C GLN A 66 1.19 -12.23 -10.79
N GLN A 67 0.22 -11.33 -10.59
CA GLN A 67 -0.42 -10.54 -11.63
C GLN A 67 0.40 -9.31 -11.92
#